data_AF-A0A530LWN7-F1
#
_entry.id   AF-A0A530LWN7-F1
#
_cell.length_a   1.000
_cell.length_b   1.000
_cell.length_c   1.000
_cell.angle_alpha   90.00
_cell.angle_beta   90.00
_cell.angle_gamma   90.00
#
_symmetry.space_group_name_H-M   'P 1'
#
loop_
_entity.id
_entity.type
_entity.pdbx_description
1 polymer ?
#
loop_
_entity_poly.entity_id
_entity_poly.type
_entity_poly.pdbx_seq_one_letter_code
_entity_poly.pdbx_strand_id
1 'polypeptide(L)' 'LANTISDEAAAAAMKTWRAIALQPDAIVRAVRYAIEQPDDVDVNEIVVRPTKAAH' A
#
# COMPACT_ATOMS: atom_id res chain seq x y z
N LEU A 1 13.60 -3.36 -9.14
CA LEU A 1 14.11 -2.15 -8.45
C LEU A 1 15.18 -2.47 -7.41
N ALA A 2 14.97 -3.38 -6.44
CA ALA A 2 16.02 -3.72 -5.47
C ALA A 2 17.19 -4.53 -6.06
N ASN A 3 16.97 -5.26 -7.17
CA ASN A 3 17.97 -6.15 -7.79
C ASN A 3 19.10 -5.42 -8.53
N THR A 4 19.04 -4.09 -8.61
CA THR A 4 20.05 -3.25 -9.29
C THR A 4 20.83 -2.37 -8.30
N ILE A 5 20.63 -2.58 -6.99
CA ILE A 5 21.33 -1.82 -5.95
C ILE A 5 22.65 -2.54 -5.68
N SER A 6 23.77 -1.89 -6.01
CA SER A 6 25.11 -2.46 -5.84
C SER A 6 25.60 -2.43 -4.39
N ASP A 7 25.08 -1.53 -3.57
CA ASP A 7 25.37 -1.48 -2.13
C ASP A 7 24.51 -2.50 -1.38
N GLU A 8 25.16 -3.46 -0.73
CA GLU A 8 24.47 -4.57 -0.06
C GLU A 8 23.60 -4.12 1.11
N ALA A 9 24.05 -3.13 1.88
CA ALA A 9 23.31 -2.59 3.02
C ALA A 9 22.04 -1.86 2.54
N ALA A 10 22.14 -1.07 1.48
CA ALA A 10 21.01 -0.40 0.84
C ALA A 10 20.03 -1.42 0.22
N ALA A 11 20.53 -2.48 -0.42
CA ALA A 11 19.70 -3.54 -0.97
C ALA A 11 18.91 -4.28 0.13
N ALA A 12 19.55 -4.57 1.26
CA ALA A 12 18.91 -5.18 2.42
C ALA A 12 17.86 -4.25 3.05
N ALA A 13 18.18 -2.98 3.25
CA ALA A 13 17.25 -1.98 3.75
C ALA A 13 16.01 -1.84 2.85
N MET A 14 16.19 -1.89 1.53
CA MET A 14 15.11 -1.83 0.55
C MET A 14 14.16 -3.03 0.61
N LYS A 15 14.68 -4.23 0.91
CA LYS A 15 13.86 -5.43 1.13
C LYS A 15 13.01 -5.28 2.39
N THR A 16 13.60 -4.83 3.49
CA THR A 16 12.88 -4.58 4.76
C THR A 16 11.83 -3.48 4.61
N TRP A 17 12.17 -2.38 3.94
CA TRP A 17 11.23 -1.30 3.67
C TRP A 17 10.02 -1.77 2.84
N ARG A 18 10.26 -2.55 1.77
CA ARG A 18 9.18 -3.12 0.94
C ARG A 18 8.34 -4.18 1.65
N ALA A 19 8.84 -4.82 2.71
CA ALA A 19 8.09 -5.83 3.45
C ALA A 19 6.83 -5.25 4.13
N ILE A 20 6.78 -3.95 4.34
CA ILE A 20 5.65 -3.23 4.95
C ILE A 20 4.72 -2.61 3.88
N ALA A 21 5.04 -2.77 2.59
CA ALA A 21 4.25 -2.17 1.52
C ALA A 21 2.82 -2.73 1.45
N LEU A 22 1.88 -1.86 1.08
CA LEU A 22 0.52 -2.27 0.76
C LEU A 22 0.53 -3.29 -0.37
N GLN A 23 -0.20 -4.38 -0.18
CA GLN A 23 -0.45 -5.35 -1.24
C GLN A 23 -1.53 -4.80 -2.18
N PRO A 24 -1.47 -5.08 -3.50
CA PRO A 24 -2.47 -4.61 -4.46
C PRO A 24 -3.92 -4.94 -4.06
N ASP A 25 -4.12 -6.12 -3.49
CA ASP A 25 -5.41 -6.59 -2.98
C ASP A 25 -6.03 -5.67 -1.91
N ALA A 26 -5.21 -5.00 -1.08
CA ALA A 26 -5.72 -4.00 -0.13
C ALA A 26 -6.35 -2.79 -0.83
N ILE A 27 -5.80 -2.37 -1.98
CA ILE A 27 -6.34 -1.27 -2.78
C ILE A 27 -7.61 -1.71 -3.52
N VAL A 28 -7.64 -2.93 -4.04
CA VAL A 28 -8.85 -3.49 -4.70
C VAL A 28 -10.03 -3.51 -3.73
N ARG A 29 -9.83 -3.89 -2.47
CA ARG A 29 -10.89 -3.83 -1.47
C ARG A 29 -11.38 -2.42 -1.18
N ALA A 30 -10.49 -1.42 -1.15
CA ALA A 30 -10.87 -0.02 -0.97
C ALA A 30 -11.72 0.49 -2.15
N VAL A 31 -11.36 0.12 -3.38
CA VAL A 31 -12.14 0.45 -4.58
C VAL A 31 -13.51 -0.24 -4.56
N ARG A 32 -13.54 -1.53 -4.22
CA ARG A 32 -14.81 -2.28 -4.08
C ARG A 32 -15.73 -1.63 -3.05
N TYR A 33 -15.19 -1.23 -1.89
CA TYR A 33 -15.94 -0.51 -0.88
C TYR A 33 -16.61 0.74 -1.45
N ALA A 34 -15.90 1.57 -2.24
CA ALA A 34 -16.49 2.76 -2.86
C ALA A 34 -17.59 2.42 -3.87
N ILE A 35 -17.39 1.40 -4.71
CA ILE A 35 -18.36 0.99 -5.75
C ILE A 35 -19.64 0.41 -5.15
N GLU A 36 -19.55 -0.26 -4.01
CA GLU A 36 -20.69 -0.94 -3.38
C GLU A 36 -21.59 -0.02 -2.55
N GLN A 37 -21.30 1.28 -2.49
CA GLN A 37 -22.15 2.22 -1.78
C GLN A 37 -23.50 2.41 -2.50
N PRO A 38 -24.59 2.62 -1.75
CA PRO A 38 -25.89 2.98 -2.32
C PRO A 38 -25.83 4.29 -3.12
N ASP A 39 -26.80 4.49 -4.02
CA ASP A 39 -26.85 5.65 -4.93
C ASP A 39 -26.91 7.02 -4.22
N ASP A 40 -27.31 7.06 -2.95
CA ASP A 40 -27.39 8.26 -2.12
C ASP A 40 -26.14 8.52 -1.26
N VAL A 41 -25.08 7.73 -1.45
CA VAL A 41 -23.82 7.83 -0.69
C VAL A 41 -22.66 8.14 -1.63
N ASP A 42 -22.01 9.28 -1.39
CA ASP A 42 -20.79 9.69 -2.09
C ASP A 42 -19.53 9.43 -1.26
N VAL A 43 -18.51 8.82 -1.88
CA VAL A 43 -17.20 8.56 -1.28
C VAL A 43 -16.17 9.45 -1.93
N ASN A 44 -15.95 10.62 -1.34
CA ASN A 44 -15.02 11.61 -1.86
C ASN A 44 -13.53 11.21 -1.72
N GLU A 45 -13.15 10.53 -0.64
CA GLU A 45 -11.74 10.16 -0.39
C GLU A 45 -11.60 8.86 0.42
N ILE A 46 -10.59 8.06 0.08
CA ILE A 46 -10.14 6.91 0.86
C ILE A 46 -8.61 6.96 1.03
N VAL A 47 -8.14 7.03 2.28
CA VAL A 47 -6.71 6.96 2.61
C VAL A 47 -6.34 5.57 3.13
N VAL A 48 -5.54 4.83 2.36
CA VAL A 48 -5.06 3.49 2.73
C VAL A 48 -3.58 3.58 3.15
N ARG A 49 -3.25 3.09 4.34
CA ARG A 49 -1.87 3.08 4.86
C ARG A 49 -1.56 1.75 5.55
N PRO A 50 -0.32 1.23 5.45
CA PRO A 50 0.09 0.09 6.26
C PRO A 50 0.12 0.48 7.74
N THR A 51 -0.52 -0.30 8.60
CA THR A 51 -0.51 -0.05 10.06
C THR A 51 0.83 -0.32 10.72
N LYS A 52 1.69 -1.11 10.06
CA LYS A 52 3.06 -1.42 10.50
C LYS A 52 4.09 -0.38 10.03
N ALA A 53 3.71 0.59 9.21
CA ALA A 53 4.59 1.71 8.91
C ALA A 53 4.73 2.51 10.20
N ALA A 54 5.94 2.51 10.79
CA ALA A 54 6.21 3.24 12.02
C ALA A 54 5.84 4.72 11.85
N HIS A 55 5.28 5.31 12.92
CA HIS A 55 5.25 6.77 13.09
C HIS A 55 6.67 7.32 13.23
#